data_AF-A0A183TGZ2-F1
#
_entry.id   AF-A0A183TGZ2-F1
#
_cell.length_a   1.000
_cell.length_b   1.000
_cell.length_c   1.000
_cell.angle_alpha   90.00
_cell.angle_beta   90.00
_cell.angle_gamma   90.00
#
_symmetry.space_group_name_H-M   'P 1'
#
loop_
_entity.id
_entity.type
_entity.pdbx_description
1 polymer ?
#
loop_
_entity_poly.entity_id
_entity_poly.type
_entity_poly.pdbx_seq_one_letter_code
_entity_poly.pdbx_strand_id
1 'polypeptide(L)'
;MFSTMLMDAYRDEQPCIRIAYRTYRHLLNSRCMQASTRVSTATVRHLLFADDCALNTVTEEDMQRSMVFFAAGCADFGLTISTAKSVVMPQPPPSAEYNAPRINVNGAHLKNVETFAFLGSTLTRNMRIDYEIAQRISKAS
;
A
#
# COMPACT_ATOMS: atom_id res chain seq x y z
N MET A 1 -20.52 3.92 -2.05
CA MET A 1 -20.43 2.45 -1.92
C MET A 1 -19.03 2.00 -1.58
N PHE A 2 -18.01 2.16 -2.44
CA PHE A 2 -16.68 1.59 -2.15
C PHE A 2 -15.97 2.23 -0.93
N SER A 3 -15.95 3.56 -0.83
CA SER A 3 -15.41 4.26 0.35
C SER A 3 -16.19 3.95 1.64
N THR A 4 -17.52 3.83 1.55
CA THR A 4 -18.39 3.48 2.68
C THR A 4 -18.17 2.03 3.13
N MET A 5 -17.98 1.10 2.21
CA MET A 5 -17.62 -0.30 2.47
C MET A 5 -16.29 -0.39 3.24
N LEU A 6 -15.29 0.39 2.84
CA LEU A 6 -13.97 0.40 3.50
C LEU A 6 -13.98 1.06 4.88
N MET A 7 -14.82 2.08 5.08
CA MET A 7 -15.07 2.60 6.42
C MET A 7 -15.74 1.55 7.32
N ASP A 8 -16.61 0.71 6.76
CA ASP A 8 -17.32 -0.33 7.49
C ASP A 8 -16.42 -1.53 7.83
N ALA A 9 -15.74 -2.09 6.82
CA ALA A 9 -14.82 -3.23 6.95
C ALA A 9 -13.61 -2.95 7.87
N TYR A 10 -13.29 -1.68 8.13
CA TYR A 10 -12.15 -1.26 8.93
C TYR A 10 -12.52 -0.34 10.12
N ARG A 11 -13.76 -0.43 10.65
CA ARG A 11 -14.19 0.36 11.82
C ARG A 11 -13.34 0.08 13.05
N ASP A 12 -13.15 -1.19 13.39
CA ASP A 12 -12.62 -1.65 14.69
C ASP A 12 -11.08 -1.66 14.78
N GLU A 13 -10.46 -0.70 14.08
CA GLU A 13 -9.03 -0.57 13.81
C GLU A 13 -8.38 -1.70 13.00
N GLN A 14 -7.37 -1.31 12.21
CA GLN A 14 -6.63 -2.20 11.34
C GLN A 14 -5.20 -1.69 11.13
N PRO A 15 -4.27 -2.59 10.80
CA PRO A 15 -2.88 -2.26 10.55
C PRO A 15 -2.73 -1.28 9.39
N CYS A 16 -1.71 -0.45 9.49
CA CYS A 16 -1.59 0.75 8.67
C CYS A 16 -0.15 1.25 8.65
N ILE A 17 0.24 1.92 7.56
CA ILE A 17 1.56 2.53 7.48
C ILE A 17 1.50 3.94 8.07
N ARG A 18 2.35 4.19 9.07
CA ARG A 18 2.53 5.51 9.67
C ARG A 18 3.62 6.28 8.93
N ILE A 19 3.24 7.38 8.30
CA ILE A 19 4.14 8.26 7.54
C ILE A 19 4.42 9.51 8.38
N ALA A 20 5.66 9.67 8.83
CA ALA A 20 6.13 10.94 9.40
C ALA A 20 6.34 11.96 8.27
N TYR A 21 5.80 13.16 8.40
CA TYR A 21 5.90 14.24 7.42
C TYR A 21 6.05 15.62 8.07
N ARG A 22 6.50 16.60 7.28
CA ARG A 22 6.73 17.98 7.73
C ARG A 22 6.50 18.97 6.58
N THR A 23 5.69 20.00 6.81
CA THR A 23 5.20 20.94 5.79
C THR A 23 6.06 22.21 5.63
N TYR A 24 7.35 22.16 5.97
CA TYR A 24 8.22 23.34 6.02
C TYR A 24 8.93 23.61 4.68
N ARG A 25 9.31 24.87 4.40
CA ARG A 25 9.89 25.35 3.12
C ARG A 25 11.22 24.70 2.67
N HIS A 26 11.79 23.77 3.44
CA HIS A 26 13.03 23.07 3.11
C HIS A 26 12.81 21.56 3.04
N LEU A 27 12.08 21.12 2.01
CA LEU A 27 11.69 19.72 1.77
C LEU A 27 12.89 18.75 1.66
N LEU A 28 14.07 19.24 1.28
CA LEU A 28 15.26 18.42 1.03
C LEU A 28 16.19 18.25 2.25
N ASN A 29 15.87 18.83 3.42
CA ASN A 29 16.73 18.71 4.60
C ASN A 29 16.30 17.55 5.51
N SER A 30 16.92 16.38 5.32
CA SER A 30 16.62 15.17 6.10
C SER A 30 16.84 15.32 7.61
N ARG A 31 17.76 16.19 8.07
CA ARG A 31 17.96 16.48 9.51
C ARG A 31 16.69 17.08 10.14
N CYS A 32 15.82 17.74 9.37
CA CYS A 32 14.55 18.27 9.88
C CYS A 32 13.53 17.18 10.24
N MET A 33 13.71 15.93 9.78
CA MET A 33 12.91 14.77 10.19
C MET A 33 13.43 14.11 11.48
N GLN A 34 14.66 14.41 11.90
CA GLN A 34 15.24 13.94 13.16
C GLN A 34 14.84 14.83 14.36
N ALA A 35 14.28 16.01 14.11
CA ALA A 35 13.81 16.91 15.15
C ALA A 35 12.42 16.47 15.66
N SER A 36 12.30 16.23 16.97
CA SER A 36 11.03 15.86 17.63
C SER A 36 9.92 16.91 17.46
N THR A 37 10.28 18.18 17.27
CA THR A 37 9.30 19.27 17.09
C THR A 37 8.92 19.50 15.62
N ARG A 38 7.63 19.74 15.39
CA ARG A 38 7.02 20.04 14.08
C ARG A 38 7.11 18.92 13.04
N VAL A 39 7.24 17.67 13.47
CA VAL A 39 6.97 16.48 12.65
C VAL A 39 5.57 15.99 12.97
N SER A 40 4.74 15.84 11.95
CA SER A 40 3.40 15.27 12.04
C SER A 40 3.45 13.81 11.59
N THR A 41 2.54 12.97 12.09
CA THR A 41 2.36 11.60 11.57
C THR A 41 1.00 11.51 10.90
N ALA A 42 0.98 11.10 9.64
CA ALA A 42 -0.23 10.67 8.95
C ALA A 42 -0.28 9.14 8.95
N THR A 43 -1.49 8.59 8.91
CA THR A 43 -1.71 7.14 8.77
C THR A 43 -2.32 6.87 7.41
N VAL A 44 -1.67 6.04 6.60
CA VAL A 44 -2.18 5.58 5.30
C VAL A 44 -2.60 4.12 5.45
N ARG A 45 -3.88 3.85 5.21
CA ARG A 45 -4.50 2.51 5.24
C ARG A 45 -4.70 1.96 3.83
N HIS A 46 -5.29 2.78 2.96
CA HIS A 46 -5.65 2.43 1.59
C HIS A 46 -5.47 3.62 0.65
N LEU A 47 -5.26 3.34 -0.63
CA LEU A 47 -5.35 4.29 -1.73
C LEU A 47 -6.49 3.85 -2.65
N LEU A 48 -7.41 4.76 -3.00
CA LEU A 48 -8.64 4.44 -3.72
C LEU A 48 -8.80 5.28 -4.97
N PHE A 49 -9.27 4.65 -6.04
CA PHE A 49 -9.68 5.33 -7.26
C PHE A 49 -10.69 4.47 -8.02
N ALA A 50 -11.89 5.00 -8.24
CA ALA A 50 -13.01 4.25 -8.81
C ALA A 50 -13.25 2.91 -8.06
N ASP A 51 -13.08 1.79 -8.74
CA ASP A 51 -13.15 0.41 -8.23
C ASP A 51 -11.79 -0.18 -7.80
N ASP A 52 -10.68 0.49 -8.10
CA ASP A 52 -9.33 0.06 -7.71
C ASP A 52 -8.98 0.48 -6.27
N CYS A 53 -8.32 -0.43 -5.55
CA CYS A 53 -7.79 -0.22 -4.21
C CYS A 53 -6.35 -0.76 -4.09
N ALA A 54 -5.46 0.01 -3.46
CA ALA A 54 -4.19 -0.49 -2.96
C ALA A 54 -4.19 -0.46 -1.42
N LEU A 55 -4.00 -1.62 -0.78
CA LEU A 55 -3.89 -1.80 0.67
C LEU A 55 -2.41 -1.87 1.06
N ASN A 56 -2.04 -1.18 2.14
CA ASN A 56 -0.64 -1.09 2.59
C ASN A 56 -0.54 -1.36 4.10
N THR A 57 0.26 -2.35 4.48
CA THR A 57 0.51 -2.75 5.88
C THR A 57 2.01 -2.91 6.16
N VAL A 58 2.38 -3.09 7.43
CA VAL A 58 3.78 -3.27 7.84
C VAL A 58 4.19 -4.75 7.85
N THR A 59 3.28 -5.68 8.16
CA THR A 59 3.56 -7.12 8.20
C THR A 59 2.67 -7.93 7.24
N GLU A 60 3.04 -9.20 7.02
CA GLU A 60 2.30 -10.15 6.19
C GLU A 60 0.99 -10.60 6.86
N GLU A 61 1.01 -10.84 8.17
CA GLU A 61 -0.18 -11.20 8.96
C GLU A 61 -1.21 -10.07 8.92
N ASP A 62 -0.72 -8.83 9.02
CA ASP A 62 -1.49 -7.62 8.88
C ASP A 62 -2.09 -7.50 7.47
N MET A 63 -1.30 -7.73 6.42
CA MET A 63 -1.77 -7.73 5.02
C MET A 63 -2.87 -8.79 4.80
N GLN A 64 -2.65 -9.99 5.35
CA GLN A 64 -3.60 -11.10 5.27
C GLN A 64 -4.91 -10.75 5.98
N ARG A 65 -4.86 -10.14 7.18
CA ARG A 65 -6.05 -9.68 7.90
C ARG A 65 -6.76 -8.55 7.15
N SER A 66 -6.02 -7.61 6.54
CA SER A 66 -6.59 -6.54 5.71
C SER A 66 -7.33 -7.05 4.49
N MET A 67 -6.80 -8.09 3.84
CA MET A 67 -7.44 -8.74 2.70
C MET A 67 -8.66 -9.57 3.08
N VAL A 68 -8.68 -10.22 4.26
CA VAL A 68 -9.88 -10.95 4.75
C VAL A 68 -11.03 -9.98 5.03
N PHE A 69 -10.79 -8.87 5.73
CA PHE A 69 -11.84 -7.87 5.97
C PHE A 69 -12.27 -7.15 4.68
N PHE A 70 -11.34 -6.89 3.76
CA PHE A 70 -11.69 -6.37 2.43
C PHE A 70 -12.63 -7.33 1.68
N ALA A 71 -12.38 -8.64 1.74
CA ALA A 71 -13.23 -9.66 1.12
C ALA A 71 -14.61 -9.79 1.77
N ALA A 72 -14.69 -9.76 3.11
CA ALA A 72 -15.95 -9.74 3.84
C ALA A 72 -16.78 -8.51 3.48
N GLY A 73 -16.21 -7.30 3.62
CA GLY A 73 -16.89 -6.06 3.26
C GLY A 73 -17.30 -5.99 1.79
N CYS A 74 -16.49 -6.53 0.86
CA CYS A 74 -16.92 -6.68 -0.53
C CYS A 74 -18.19 -7.52 -0.63
N ALA A 75 -18.23 -8.71 -0.02
CA ALA A 75 -19.39 -9.59 -0.06
C ALA A 75 -20.64 -8.94 0.57
N ASP A 76 -20.50 -8.29 1.72
CA ASP A 76 -21.59 -7.60 2.42
C ASP A 76 -22.21 -6.46 1.59
N PHE A 77 -21.41 -5.80 0.76
CA PHE A 77 -21.84 -4.75 -0.17
C PHE A 77 -22.17 -5.27 -1.59
N GLY A 78 -22.19 -6.59 -1.81
CA GLY A 78 -22.53 -7.22 -3.09
C GLY A 78 -21.44 -7.10 -4.17
N LEU A 79 -20.20 -6.81 -3.79
CA LEU A 79 -19.04 -6.67 -4.67
C LEU A 79 -18.22 -7.97 -4.72
N THR A 80 -17.67 -8.28 -5.90
CA THR A 80 -16.84 -9.47 -6.12
C THR A 80 -15.38 -9.08 -6.36
N ILE A 81 -14.47 -9.55 -5.50
CA ILE A 81 -13.02 -9.37 -5.70
C ILE A 81 -12.53 -10.26 -6.84
N SER A 82 -11.82 -9.67 -7.80
CA SER A 82 -11.10 -10.42 -8.84
C SER A 82 -9.73 -10.87 -8.33
N THR A 83 -9.66 -12.03 -7.69
CA THR A 83 -8.41 -12.63 -7.20
C THR A 83 -7.36 -12.83 -8.29
N ALA A 84 -7.77 -12.97 -9.56
CA ALA A 84 -6.90 -13.02 -10.73
C ALA A 84 -6.24 -11.67 -11.10
N LYS A 85 -6.85 -10.53 -10.72
CA LYS A 85 -6.29 -9.18 -10.89
C LYS A 85 -5.54 -8.71 -9.65
N SER A 86 -5.92 -9.18 -8.45
CA SER A 86 -5.27 -8.84 -7.20
C SER A 86 -3.84 -9.36 -7.13
N VAL A 87 -2.89 -8.46 -6.84
CA VAL A 87 -1.45 -8.75 -6.72
C VAL A 87 -0.89 -8.20 -5.41
N VAL A 88 0.23 -8.76 -4.97
CA VAL A 88 0.95 -8.36 -3.76
C VAL A 88 2.37 -7.96 -4.13
N MET A 89 2.87 -6.85 -3.60
CA MET A 89 4.25 -6.41 -3.79
C MET A 89 4.97 -6.36 -2.43
N PRO A 90 5.84 -7.33 -2.11
CA PRO A 90 6.65 -7.28 -0.90
C PRO A 90 7.73 -6.21 -1.00
N GLN A 91 7.85 -5.38 0.04
CA GLN A 91 8.90 -4.36 0.19
C GLN A 91 9.76 -4.66 1.43
N PRO A 92 10.66 -5.65 1.37
CA PRO A 92 11.54 -5.97 2.50
C PRO A 92 12.57 -4.84 2.73
N PRO A 93 13.08 -4.69 3.97
CA PRO A 93 14.24 -3.85 4.23
C PRO A 93 15.43 -4.22 3.31
N PRO A 94 16.30 -3.27 2.92
CA PRO A 94 17.36 -3.51 1.92
C PRO A 94 18.35 -4.63 2.24
N SER A 95 18.45 -5.04 3.50
CA SER A 95 19.35 -6.11 4.00
C SER A 95 18.60 -7.34 4.54
N ALA A 96 17.27 -7.41 4.39
CA ALA A 96 16.48 -8.56 4.85
C ALA A 96 16.42 -9.65 3.77
N GLU A 97 16.40 -10.91 4.19
CA GLU A 97 16.16 -12.03 3.27
C GLU A 97 14.78 -11.92 2.62
N TYR A 98 14.72 -12.27 1.32
CA TYR A 98 13.48 -12.23 0.58
C TYR A 98 12.61 -13.44 0.90
N ASN A 99 11.63 -13.23 1.79
CA ASN A 99 10.49 -14.12 1.96
C ASN A 99 9.33 -13.62 1.10
N ALA A 100 8.82 -14.49 0.23
CA ALA A 100 7.68 -14.18 -0.64
C ALA A 100 6.38 -14.37 0.15
N PRO A 101 5.56 -13.31 0.35
CA PRO A 101 4.39 -13.40 1.21
C PRO A 101 3.29 -14.27 0.58
N ARG A 102 2.53 -14.96 1.42
CA ARG A 102 1.53 -15.97 1.06
C ARG A 102 0.12 -15.51 1.39
N ILE A 103 -0.28 -14.40 0.78
CA ILE A 103 -1.61 -13.81 0.98
C ILE A 103 -2.67 -14.63 0.24
N ASN A 104 -3.73 -15.00 0.96
CA ASN A 104 -4.89 -15.75 0.49
C ASN A 104 -6.15 -14.89 0.48
N VAL A 105 -6.94 -14.98 -0.58
CA VAL A 105 -8.29 -14.40 -0.66
C VAL A 105 -9.22 -15.42 -1.31
N ASN A 106 -10.36 -15.71 -0.66
CA ASN A 106 -11.37 -16.66 -1.15
C ASN A 106 -10.79 -18.03 -1.57
N GLY A 107 -9.78 -18.52 -0.84
CA GLY A 107 -9.08 -19.78 -1.13
C GLY A 107 -8.03 -19.72 -2.24
N ALA A 108 -7.80 -18.57 -2.88
CA ALA A 108 -6.77 -18.37 -3.90
C ALA A 108 -5.56 -17.60 -3.35
N HIS A 109 -4.36 -18.05 -3.69
CA HIS A 109 -3.12 -17.31 -3.46
C HIS A 109 -3.02 -16.10 -4.40
N LEU A 110 -2.73 -14.92 -3.86
CA LEU A 110 -2.47 -13.73 -4.67
C LEU A 110 -1.10 -13.79 -5.32
N LYS A 111 -0.98 -13.24 -6.54
CA LYS A 111 0.28 -13.23 -7.29
C LYS A 111 1.24 -12.19 -6.70
N ASN A 112 2.44 -12.62 -6.34
CA ASN A 112 3.54 -11.72 -6.01
C ASN A 112 4.11 -11.03 -7.26
N VAL A 113 4.35 -9.72 -7.18
CA VAL A 113 4.91 -8.90 -8.26
C VAL A 113 6.09 -8.05 -7.77
N GLU A 114 7.06 -7.82 -8.65
CA GLU A 114 8.20 -6.93 -8.35
C GLU A 114 7.92 -5.46 -8.63
N THR A 115 6.89 -5.20 -9.45
CA THR A 115 6.49 -3.89 -9.93
C THR A 115 4.98 -3.75 -9.78
N PHE A 116 4.53 -2.71 -9.07
CA PHE A 116 3.13 -2.43 -8.82
C PHE A 116 2.73 -1.14 -9.55
N ALA A 117 1.83 -1.25 -10.52
CA ALA A 117 1.31 -0.11 -11.27
C ALA A 117 -0.02 0.36 -10.67
N PHE A 118 -0.12 1.65 -10.33
CA PHE A 118 -1.32 2.25 -9.77
C PHE A 118 -1.46 3.68 -10.30
N LEU A 119 -2.55 3.96 -11.01
CA LEU A 119 -2.88 5.29 -11.55
C LEU A 119 -1.72 5.94 -12.35
N GLY A 120 -1.11 5.17 -13.25
CA GLY A 120 0.02 5.59 -14.07
C GLY A 120 1.38 5.65 -13.33
N SER A 121 1.37 5.72 -12.00
CA SER A 121 2.55 5.57 -11.16
C SER A 121 3.01 4.12 -11.12
N THR A 122 4.29 3.90 -10.85
CA THR A 122 4.90 2.57 -10.89
C THR A 122 5.87 2.44 -9.72
N LEU A 123 5.44 1.71 -8.70
CA LEU A 123 6.25 1.38 -7.52
C LEU A 123 7.04 0.10 -7.79
N THR A 124 8.20 -0.02 -7.15
CA THR A 124 9.01 -1.25 -7.20
C THR A 124 9.28 -1.81 -5.80
N ARG A 125 9.37 -3.14 -5.74
CA ARG A 125 9.87 -4.03 -4.68
C ARG A 125 11.07 -3.50 -3.88
N ASN A 126 12.00 -2.78 -4.54
CA ASN A 126 13.24 -2.31 -3.95
C ASN A 126 13.25 -0.80 -3.62
N MET A 127 12.14 -0.08 -3.89
CA MET A 127 11.98 1.37 -3.64
C MET A 127 13.15 2.27 -4.12
N ARG A 128 13.86 1.85 -5.18
CA ARG A 128 14.96 2.65 -5.73
C ARG A 128 14.39 3.86 -6.47
N ILE A 129 14.47 5.02 -5.82
CA ILE A 129 13.93 6.28 -6.32
C ILE A 129 14.46 6.64 -7.72
N ASP A 130 15.73 6.30 -8.02
CA ASP A 130 16.34 6.54 -9.33
C ASP A 130 15.61 5.81 -10.47
N TYR A 131 15.16 4.58 -10.22
CA TYR A 131 14.41 3.78 -11.20
C TYR A 131 13.01 4.36 -11.43
N GLU A 132 12.34 4.80 -10.36
CA GLU A 132 11.03 5.45 -10.47
C GLU A 132 11.12 6.79 -11.20
N ILE A 133 12.15 7.60 -10.92
CA ILE A 133 12.43 8.87 -11.62
C ILE A 133 12.66 8.60 -13.11
N ALA A 134 13.52 7.64 -13.46
CA ALA A 134 13.80 7.28 -14.85
C ALA A 134 12.53 6.83 -15.60
N GLN A 135 11.69 6.00 -14.98
CA GLN A 135 10.40 5.58 -15.53
C GLN A 135 9.42 6.75 -15.74
N ARG A 136 9.38 7.72 -14.82
CA ARG A 136 8.54 8.93 -14.96
C ARG A 136 9.03 9.83 -16.09
N ILE A 137 10.35 10.03 -16.24
CA ILE A 137 10.94 10.81 -17.33
C ILE A 137 10.65 10.13 -18.69
N SER A 138 10.83 8.81 -18.77
CA SER A 138 10.57 8.04 -20.00
C SER A 138 9.12 8.09 -20.47
N LYS A 139 8.14 8.25 -19.58
CA LYS A 139 6.71 8.39 -19.93
C LYS A 139 6.31 9.82 -20.31
N ALA A 140 7.18 10.80 -20.10
CA ALA A 140 6.95 12.22 -20.36
C ALA A 140 7.72 12.76 -21.59
N SER A 141 8.50 11.89 -22.25
CA SER A 141 9.27 12.14 -23.47
C SER A 141 8.59 11.47 -24.66
#